data_AF-A0AAD4F2X1-F1
#
_entry.id   AF-A0AAD4F2X1-F1
#
_cell.length_a   1.000
_cell.length_b   1.000
_cell.length_c   1.000
_cell.angle_alpha   90.00
_cell.angle_beta   90.00
_cell.angle_gamma   90.00
#
_symmetry.space_group_name_H-M   'P 1'
#
loop_
_entity.id
_entity.type
_entity.pdbx_description
1 polymer ?
#
loop_
_entity_poly.entity_id
_entity_poly.type
_entity_poly.pdbx_seq_one_letter_code
_entity_poly.pdbx_strand_id
1 'polypeptide(L)'
;MGRAPPHHVGIIQILQYCGPETFQNERLLEICQGLCRQSRCFLEATSWKTIPWALTPKTFEDRLMDIIVDLPGIAEAVTVPSNRAAYLNRIDALSVALRHWRWEWHSANSASVRRVQHGVNAEDERKPFITQMLQASLEFDSQRLALDILYYNAALLYLMQLKTAACGQVPQPEMLSPKDEDYIRRQAAISNPLLLPGQVRFRCQAAAEAVTTLSCITRLMAITPGRETVVTPYAIGIIYWVLRDQLQLGDYLEVVLSKYSVFHDAQRVFAGYFVSVGNRAVLLDNEIVV
;
A
#
# COMPACT_ATOMS: atom_id res chain seq x y z
N MET A 1 16.25 -7.11 34.90
CA MET A 1 15.31 -8.20 34.52
C MET A 1 14.95 -8.01 33.06
N GLY A 2 15.26 -8.98 32.20
CA GLY A 2 14.97 -8.90 30.77
C GLY A 2 13.47 -9.06 30.53
N ARG A 3 12.85 -8.13 29.78
CA ARG A 3 11.47 -8.29 29.30
C ARG A 3 11.39 -9.54 28.42
N ALA A 4 10.34 -10.31 28.58
CA ALA A 4 10.03 -11.40 27.65
C ALA A 4 9.87 -10.83 26.23
N PRO A 5 10.42 -11.50 25.20
CA PRO A 5 10.25 -11.05 23.83
C PRO A 5 8.76 -11.08 23.47
N PRO A 6 8.27 -10.09 22.72
CA PRO A 6 6.86 -10.02 22.33
C PRO A 6 6.47 -11.22 21.45
N HIS A 7 5.20 -11.65 21.58
CA HIS A 7 4.71 -12.94 21.05
C HIS A 7 5.04 -13.19 19.57
N HIS A 8 5.04 -12.15 18.74
CA HIS A 8 5.34 -12.27 17.32
C HIS A 8 6.79 -12.63 17.01
N VAL A 9 7.74 -12.29 17.89
CA VAL A 9 9.15 -12.71 17.73
C VAL A 9 9.24 -14.23 17.85
N GLY A 10 8.51 -14.81 18.80
CA GLY A 10 8.40 -16.26 18.93
C GLY A 10 7.75 -16.90 17.70
N ILE A 11 6.68 -16.30 17.17
CA ILE A 11 6.03 -16.78 15.94
C ILE A 11 7.01 -16.77 14.75
N ILE A 12 7.73 -15.66 14.53
CA ILE A 12 8.72 -15.58 13.45
C ILE A 12 9.79 -16.66 13.57
N GLN A 13 10.30 -16.90 14.79
CA GLN A 13 11.29 -17.95 15.03
C GLN A 13 10.73 -19.35 14.74
N ILE A 14 9.48 -19.61 15.12
CA ILE A 14 8.80 -20.87 14.82
C ILE A 14 8.66 -21.05 13.30
N LEU A 15 8.20 -20.03 12.57
CA LEU A 15 8.09 -20.10 11.10
C LEU A 15 9.45 -20.39 10.46
N GLN A 16 10.49 -19.68 10.87
CA GLN A 16 11.84 -19.88 10.34
C GLN A 16 12.37 -21.28 10.64
N TYR A 17 12.10 -21.80 11.84
CA TYR A 17 12.47 -23.16 12.23
C TYR A 17 11.73 -24.22 11.42
N CYS A 18 10.42 -24.04 11.18
CA CYS A 18 9.60 -24.95 10.38
C CYS A 18 10.00 -24.97 8.90
N GLY A 19 10.54 -23.86 8.37
CA GLY A 19 10.92 -23.75 6.97
C GLY A 19 9.73 -23.65 6.01
N PRO A 20 9.97 -23.22 4.76
CA PRO A 20 8.89 -22.99 3.78
C PRO A 20 8.17 -24.27 3.32
N GLU A 21 8.80 -25.44 3.43
CA GLU A 21 8.22 -26.74 3.04
C GLU A 21 7.00 -27.10 3.88
N THR A 22 6.98 -26.70 5.16
CA THR A 22 5.87 -26.97 6.09
C THR A 22 4.56 -26.30 5.64
N PHE A 23 4.66 -25.22 4.87
CA PHE A 23 3.53 -24.37 4.49
C PHE A 23 3.00 -24.66 3.08
N GLN A 24 3.32 -25.83 2.50
CA GLN A 24 2.83 -26.18 1.16
C GLN A 24 1.30 -26.43 1.09
N ASN A 25 0.68 -26.73 2.23
CA ASN A 25 -0.75 -27.05 2.34
C ASN A 25 -1.57 -25.97 3.08
N GLU A 26 -0.91 -24.92 3.58
CA GLU A 26 -1.55 -23.84 4.35
C GLU A 26 -1.25 -22.50 3.69
N ARG A 27 -2.26 -21.61 3.62
CA ARG A 27 -2.02 -20.25 3.14
C ARG A 27 -1.24 -19.51 4.23
N LEU A 28 0.01 -19.14 3.93
CA LEU A 28 0.87 -18.26 4.74
C LEU A 28 0.34 -16.81 4.90
N LEU A 29 -0.94 -16.56 4.57
CA LEU A 29 -1.58 -15.27 4.76
C LEU A 29 -1.77 -15.05 6.26
N GLU A 30 -0.89 -14.26 6.86
CA GLU A 30 -1.23 -13.25 7.90
C GLU A 30 0.01 -12.66 8.59
N ILE A 31 1.21 -13.21 8.38
CA ILE A 31 2.38 -12.82 9.18
C ILE A 31 3.25 -11.82 8.40
N CYS A 32 2.64 -10.71 7.98
CA CYS A 32 3.34 -9.59 7.33
C CYS A 32 3.67 -8.46 8.31
N GLN A 33 4.38 -8.80 9.40
CA GLN A 33 4.88 -7.81 10.35
C GLN A 33 6.23 -7.19 9.95
N GLY A 34 6.96 -7.79 9.00
CA GLY A 34 8.22 -7.22 8.49
C GLY A 34 8.05 -5.80 7.93
N LEU A 35 6.87 -5.49 7.41
CA LEU A 35 6.50 -4.16 6.93
C LEU A 35 6.38 -3.13 8.06
N CYS A 36 5.92 -3.53 9.25
CA CYS A 36 5.77 -2.63 10.41
C CYS A 36 7.12 -2.09 10.91
N ARG A 37 8.21 -2.84 10.68
CA ARG A 37 9.56 -2.52 11.17
C ARG A 37 10.45 -1.85 10.13
N GLN A 38 9.97 -1.72 8.88
CA GLN A 38 10.80 -1.33 7.73
C GLN A 38 12.13 -2.10 7.67
N SER A 39 12.14 -3.34 8.13
CA SER A 39 13.34 -4.16 8.24
C SER A 39 13.22 -5.36 7.32
N ARG A 40 14.33 -5.78 6.72
CA ARG A 40 14.38 -7.02 5.95
C ARG A 40 13.75 -8.17 6.74
N CYS A 41 12.96 -9.00 6.06
CA CYS A 41 12.34 -10.18 6.66
C CYS A 41 12.65 -11.43 5.86
N PHE A 42 12.51 -12.61 6.47
CA PHE A 42 12.88 -13.88 5.85
C PHE A 42 12.01 -14.23 4.63
N LEU A 43 10.79 -13.66 4.54
CA LEU A 43 9.89 -13.82 3.39
C LEU A 43 10.46 -13.21 2.10
N GLU A 44 11.47 -12.33 2.20
CA GLU A 44 12.21 -11.80 1.04
C GLU A 44 12.95 -12.91 0.26
N ALA A 45 13.34 -13.99 0.94
CA ALA A 45 14.15 -15.05 0.34
C ALA A 45 13.37 -15.83 -0.73
N THR A 46 14.04 -16.15 -1.84
CA THR A 46 13.43 -16.85 -2.99
C THR A 46 12.76 -18.17 -2.59
N SER A 47 13.33 -18.91 -1.63
CA SER A 47 12.73 -20.16 -1.12
C SER A 47 11.34 -19.92 -0.53
N TRP A 48 11.16 -18.86 0.27
CA TRP A 48 9.88 -18.49 0.87
C TRP A 48 8.85 -17.97 -0.14
N LYS A 49 9.32 -17.48 -1.30
CA LYS A 49 8.45 -17.09 -2.41
C LYS A 49 8.11 -18.26 -3.33
N THR A 50 8.81 -19.39 -3.29
CA THR A 50 8.63 -20.45 -4.29
C THR A 50 8.14 -21.75 -3.69
N ILE A 51 8.77 -22.22 -2.62
CA ILE A 51 8.55 -23.53 -2.02
C ILE A 51 7.12 -23.69 -1.43
N PRO A 52 6.53 -22.71 -0.73
CA PRO A 52 5.16 -22.86 -0.22
C PRO A 52 4.11 -23.05 -1.32
N TRP A 53 4.43 -22.62 -2.53
CA TRP A 53 3.54 -22.65 -3.68
C TRP A 53 3.86 -23.81 -4.64
N ALA A 54 4.68 -24.77 -4.20
CA ALA A 54 5.06 -25.92 -5.02
C ALA A 54 3.85 -26.81 -5.38
N LEU A 55 2.82 -26.84 -4.53
CA LEU A 55 1.64 -27.69 -4.70
C LEU A 55 0.39 -26.92 -5.15
N THR A 56 0.38 -25.59 -5.04
CA THR A 56 -0.81 -24.77 -5.35
C THR A 56 -0.43 -23.53 -6.18
N PRO A 57 -1.21 -23.20 -7.22
CA PRO A 57 -0.93 -22.02 -8.02
C PRO A 57 -1.15 -20.75 -7.19
N LYS A 58 -0.24 -19.79 -7.35
CA LYS A 58 -0.36 -18.49 -6.71
C LYS A 58 -1.56 -17.72 -7.24
N THR A 59 -2.27 -17.09 -6.32
CA THR A 59 -3.27 -16.08 -6.63
C THR A 59 -2.62 -14.74 -7.00
N PHE A 60 -3.44 -13.75 -7.38
CA PHE A 60 -2.93 -12.39 -7.61
C PHE A 60 -2.35 -11.79 -6.34
N GLU A 61 -3.04 -11.95 -5.22
CA GLU A 61 -2.60 -11.51 -3.91
C GLU A 61 -1.23 -12.09 -3.55
N ASP A 62 -1.02 -13.39 -3.71
CA ASP A 62 0.25 -14.05 -3.36
C ASP A 62 1.43 -13.48 -4.18
N ARG A 63 1.21 -13.26 -5.48
CA ARG A 63 2.21 -12.65 -6.37
C ARG A 63 2.48 -11.19 -6.04
N LEU A 64 1.48 -10.46 -5.57
CA LEU A 64 1.66 -9.10 -5.10
C LEU A 64 2.45 -9.07 -3.79
N MET A 65 2.17 -10.01 -2.88
CA MET A 65 2.88 -10.13 -1.63
C MET A 65 4.37 -10.43 -1.83
N ASP A 66 4.74 -11.25 -2.82
CA ASP A 66 6.15 -11.47 -3.18
C ASP A 66 6.92 -10.18 -3.47
N ILE A 67 6.25 -9.20 -4.09
CA ILE A 67 6.81 -7.87 -4.41
C ILE A 67 6.86 -7.03 -3.13
N ILE A 68 5.79 -7.04 -2.34
CA ILE A 68 5.66 -6.21 -1.13
C ILE A 68 6.70 -6.61 -0.07
N VAL A 69 6.98 -7.91 0.10
CA VAL A 69 7.95 -8.38 1.12
C VAL A 69 9.40 -7.98 0.83
N ASP A 70 9.72 -7.53 -0.40
CA ASP A 70 11.04 -6.95 -0.72
C ASP A 70 11.17 -5.49 -0.26
N LEU A 71 10.05 -4.78 -0.11
CA LEU A 71 10.05 -3.33 0.13
C LEU A 71 10.71 -2.93 1.47
N PRO A 72 10.50 -3.62 2.60
CA PRO A 72 11.13 -3.28 3.86
C PRO A 72 12.66 -3.34 3.82
N GLY A 73 13.24 -4.37 3.18
CA GLY A 73 14.68 -4.49 3.07
C GLY A 73 15.33 -3.39 2.22
N ILE A 74 14.57 -2.82 1.28
CA ILE A 74 14.99 -1.63 0.52
C ILE A 74 14.85 -0.38 1.38
N ALA A 75 13.73 -0.21 2.08
CA ALA A 75 13.49 0.91 2.99
C ALA A 75 14.61 1.04 4.03
N GLU A 76 14.97 -0.07 4.69
CA GLU A 76 16.11 -0.16 5.59
C GLU A 76 17.41 0.34 4.93
N ALA A 77 17.70 -0.16 3.73
CA ALA A 77 18.95 0.15 3.04
C ALA A 77 19.06 1.60 2.57
N VAL A 78 17.96 2.24 2.13
CA VAL A 78 17.98 3.63 1.64
C VAL A 78 18.12 4.67 2.75
N THR A 79 17.89 4.29 4.02
CA THR A 79 18.20 5.16 5.17
C THR A 79 19.70 5.49 5.23
N VAL A 80 20.55 4.55 4.81
CA VAL A 80 22.01 4.70 4.78
C VAL A 80 22.43 5.41 3.48
N PRO A 81 22.97 6.65 3.52
CA PRO A 81 23.25 7.43 2.32
C PRO A 81 24.17 6.75 1.31
N SER A 82 25.18 6.01 1.77
CA SER A 82 26.13 5.29 0.91
C SER A 82 25.51 4.15 0.11
N ASN A 83 24.38 3.60 0.56
CA ASN A 83 23.72 2.48 -0.09
C ASN A 83 22.69 2.92 -1.13
N ARG A 84 22.20 4.16 -1.06
CA ARG A 84 21.04 4.64 -1.83
C ARG A 84 21.11 4.35 -3.33
N ALA A 85 22.21 4.72 -3.98
CA ALA A 85 22.38 4.53 -5.42
C ALA A 85 22.37 3.05 -5.83
N ALA A 86 22.88 2.15 -4.99
CA ALA A 86 22.94 0.72 -5.28
C ALA A 86 21.55 0.06 -5.33
N TYR A 87 20.55 0.66 -4.69
CA TYR A 87 19.18 0.12 -4.63
C TYR A 87 18.25 0.68 -5.71
N LEU A 88 18.67 1.67 -6.50
CA LEU A 88 17.85 2.23 -7.59
C LEU A 88 17.42 1.17 -8.61
N ASN A 89 18.36 0.31 -9.03
CA ASN A 89 18.07 -0.79 -9.96
C ASN A 89 17.04 -1.77 -9.39
N ARG A 90 17.09 -2.04 -8.08
CA ARG A 90 16.13 -2.92 -7.41
C ARG A 90 14.74 -2.28 -7.30
N ILE A 91 14.69 -0.98 -6.98
CA ILE A 91 13.44 -0.20 -6.96
C ILE A 91 12.80 -0.18 -8.35
N ASP A 92 13.59 0.01 -9.40
CA ASP A 92 13.09 0.00 -10.78
C ASP A 92 12.61 -1.40 -11.20
N ALA A 93 13.33 -2.46 -10.83
CA ALA A 93 12.90 -3.84 -11.08
C ALA A 93 11.56 -4.17 -10.40
N LEU A 94 11.38 -3.81 -9.12
CA LEU A 94 10.10 -3.98 -8.42
C LEU A 94 9.00 -3.11 -9.02
N SER A 95 9.33 -1.90 -9.46
CA SER A 95 8.37 -1.04 -10.17
C SER A 95 7.89 -1.71 -11.46
N VAL A 96 8.79 -2.32 -12.24
CA VAL A 96 8.41 -3.08 -13.45
C VAL A 96 7.56 -4.31 -13.11
N ALA A 97 7.93 -5.07 -12.07
CA ALA A 97 7.16 -6.22 -11.62
C ALA A 97 5.74 -5.83 -11.19
N LEU A 98 5.60 -4.74 -10.45
CA LEU A 98 4.31 -4.22 -9.99
C LEU A 98 3.43 -3.76 -11.17
N ARG A 99 4.03 -3.14 -12.21
CA ARG A 99 3.30 -2.79 -13.45
C ARG A 99 2.83 -4.03 -14.22
N HIS A 100 3.67 -5.07 -14.30
CA HIS A 100 3.27 -6.33 -14.93
C HIS A 100 2.10 -6.97 -14.18
N TRP A 101 2.21 -7.06 -12.85
CA TRP A 101 1.14 -7.56 -12.00
C TRP A 101 -0.18 -6.81 -12.25
N ARG A 102 -0.12 -5.48 -12.37
CA ARG A 102 -1.31 -4.65 -12.62
C ARG A 102 -1.99 -4.97 -13.94
N TRP A 103 -1.21 -5.16 -15.00
CA TRP A 103 -1.72 -5.51 -16.30
C TRP A 103 -2.38 -6.88 -16.30
N GLU A 104 -1.72 -7.89 -15.72
CA GLU A 104 -2.29 -9.23 -15.61
C GLU A 104 -3.58 -9.23 -14.77
N TRP A 105 -3.58 -8.51 -13.65
CA TRP A 105 -4.76 -8.36 -12.81
C TRP A 105 -5.91 -7.71 -13.58
N HIS A 106 -5.62 -6.66 -14.36
CA HIS A 106 -6.62 -5.96 -15.16
C HIS A 106 -7.18 -6.86 -16.28
N SER A 107 -6.32 -7.58 -16.99
CA SER A 107 -6.75 -8.53 -18.03
C SER A 107 -7.69 -9.62 -17.50
N ALA A 108 -7.47 -10.07 -16.25
CA ALA A 108 -8.31 -11.09 -15.63
C ALA A 108 -9.58 -10.55 -14.95
N ASN A 109 -9.56 -9.31 -14.42
CA ASN A 109 -10.59 -8.82 -13.49
C ASN A 109 -11.22 -7.47 -13.91
N SER A 110 -10.95 -6.95 -15.10
CA SER A 110 -11.44 -5.63 -15.55
C SER A 110 -12.96 -5.48 -15.50
N ALA A 111 -13.71 -6.56 -15.75
CA ALA A 111 -15.16 -6.57 -15.70
C ALA A 111 -15.73 -6.49 -14.27
N SER A 112 -14.92 -6.76 -13.25
CA SER A 112 -15.34 -6.84 -11.85
C SER A 112 -15.15 -5.54 -11.06
N VAL A 113 -14.88 -4.44 -11.77
CA VAL A 113 -14.75 -3.11 -11.19
C VAL A 113 -15.56 -2.12 -12.01
N ARG A 114 -16.27 -1.23 -11.32
CA ARG A 114 -16.97 -0.13 -11.96
C ARG A 114 -16.75 1.17 -11.18
N ARG A 115 -16.68 2.28 -11.92
CA ARG A 115 -16.63 3.61 -11.33
C ARG A 115 -18.05 4.14 -11.22
N VAL A 116 -18.40 4.63 -10.04
CA VAL A 116 -19.71 5.23 -9.75
C VAL A 116 -19.49 6.68 -9.41
N GLN A 117 -20.08 7.55 -10.22
CA GLN A 117 -20.10 8.97 -9.94
C GLN A 117 -21.28 9.28 -9.03
N HIS A 118 -21.00 9.91 -7.90
CA HIS A 118 -22.05 10.55 -7.11
C HIS A 118 -22.37 11.89 -7.78
N GLY A 119 -23.65 12.26 -7.87
CA GLY A 119 -24.09 13.47 -8.59
C GLY A 119 -23.30 14.69 -8.15
N VAL A 120 -22.73 15.42 -9.12
CA VAL A 120 -21.92 16.61 -8.87
C VAL A 120 -22.86 17.75 -8.49
N ASN A 121 -22.75 18.26 -7.26
CA ASN A 121 -23.47 19.47 -6.86
C ASN A 121 -22.68 20.70 -7.32
N ALA A 122 -23.33 21.85 -7.55
CA ALA A 122 -22.64 23.08 -7.94
C ALA A 122 -21.57 23.56 -6.92
N GLU A 123 -21.64 23.10 -5.67
CA GLU A 123 -20.62 23.36 -4.65
C GLU A 123 -19.34 22.52 -4.81
N ASP A 124 -19.41 21.40 -5.54
CA ASP A 124 -18.29 20.49 -5.76
C ASP A 124 -17.23 21.07 -6.72
N GLU A 125 -17.62 21.97 -7.63
CA GLU A 125 -16.70 22.64 -8.56
C GLU A 125 -15.74 23.61 -7.86
N ARG A 126 -16.10 24.10 -6.66
CA ARG A 126 -15.26 25.01 -5.87
C ARG A 126 -14.25 24.29 -4.99
N LYS A 127 -14.33 22.96 -4.88
CA LYS A 127 -13.42 22.17 -4.04
C LYS A 127 -12.04 22.06 -4.68
N PRO A 128 -10.96 21.93 -3.89
CA PRO A 128 -9.62 21.66 -4.41
C PRO A 128 -9.63 20.46 -5.38
N PHE A 129 -8.82 20.52 -6.44
CA PHE A 129 -8.79 19.51 -7.49
C PHE A 129 -8.64 18.08 -6.94
N ILE A 130 -7.77 17.88 -5.95
CA ILE A 130 -7.55 16.55 -5.35
C ILE A 130 -8.82 16.05 -4.64
N THR A 131 -9.59 16.94 -4.01
CA THR A 131 -10.88 16.57 -3.39
C THR A 131 -11.90 16.13 -4.43
N GLN A 132 -11.88 16.75 -5.62
CA GLN A 132 -12.73 16.33 -6.75
C GLN A 132 -12.38 14.91 -7.20
N MET A 133 -11.10 14.53 -7.19
CA MET A 133 -10.67 13.16 -7.52
C MET A 133 -11.25 12.09 -6.57
N LEU A 134 -11.62 12.48 -5.35
CA LEU A 134 -12.18 11.59 -4.32
C LEU A 134 -13.72 11.48 -4.39
N GLN A 135 -14.39 12.21 -5.28
CA GLN A 135 -15.85 12.20 -5.41
C GLN A 135 -16.38 10.96 -6.13
N ALA A 136 -15.58 10.34 -6.99
CA ALA A 136 -15.95 9.09 -7.63
C ALA A 136 -15.71 7.92 -6.66
N SER A 137 -16.65 6.99 -6.56
CA SER A 137 -16.43 5.73 -5.85
C SER A 137 -16.06 4.62 -6.82
N LEU A 138 -15.23 3.70 -6.35
CA LEU A 138 -14.99 2.43 -7.02
C LEU A 138 -15.87 1.37 -6.37
N GLU A 139 -16.49 0.55 -7.19
CA GLU A 139 -17.23 -0.62 -6.73
C GLU A 139 -16.58 -1.88 -7.30
N PHE A 140 -16.41 -2.86 -6.43
CA PHE A 140 -15.80 -4.15 -6.73
C PHE A 140 -16.80 -5.27 -6.44
N ASP A 141 -16.77 -6.33 -7.24
CA ASP A 141 -17.63 -7.51 -7.04
C ASP A 141 -17.29 -8.27 -5.75
N SER A 142 -16.05 -8.13 -5.25
CA SER A 142 -15.64 -8.76 -4.00
C SER A 142 -14.62 -7.93 -3.22
N GLN A 143 -14.60 -8.13 -1.90
CA GLN A 143 -13.63 -7.49 -1.01
C GLN A 143 -12.18 -7.85 -1.35
N ARG A 144 -11.96 -9.10 -1.79
CA ARG A 144 -10.64 -9.58 -2.21
C ARG A 144 -10.07 -8.76 -3.37
N LEU A 145 -10.88 -8.51 -4.39
CA LEU A 145 -10.46 -7.71 -5.56
C LEU A 145 -10.16 -6.26 -5.16
N ALA A 146 -10.94 -5.70 -4.23
CA ALA A 146 -10.66 -4.37 -3.71
C ALA A 146 -9.35 -4.34 -2.91
N LEU A 147 -9.07 -5.37 -2.10
CA LEU A 147 -7.82 -5.50 -1.35
C LEU A 147 -6.59 -5.60 -2.25
N ASP A 148 -6.65 -6.40 -3.32
CA ASP A 148 -5.58 -6.50 -4.32
C ASP A 148 -5.20 -5.10 -4.85
N ILE A 149 -6.19 -4.26 -5.15
CA ILE A 149 -5.97 -2.90 -5.65
C ILE A 149 -5.49 -1.93 -4.57
N LEU A 150 -5.98 -2.08 -3.34
CA LEU A 150 -5.48 -1.30 -2.21
C LEU A 150 -3.99 -1.58 -1.96
N TYR A 151 -3.60 -2.85 -1.92
CA TYR A 151 -2.23 -3.28 -1.72
C TYR A 151 -1.32 -2.88 -2.88
N TYR A 152 -1.81 -2.97 -4.11
CA TYR A 152 -1.08 -2.49 -5.29
C TYR A 152 -0.77 -1.00 -5.18
N ASN A 153 -1.79 -0.18 -4.87
CA ASN A 153 -1.59 1.27 -4.80
C ASN A 153 -0.69 1.66 -3.62
N ALA A 154 -0.81 0.99 -2.48
CA ALA A 154 0.12 1.19 -1.36
C ALA A 154 1.56 0.86 -1.74
N ALA A 155 1.80 -0.29 -2.39
CA ALA A 155 3.13 -0.70 -2.85
C ALA A 155 3.70 0.29 -3.88
N LEU A 156 2.87 0.77 -4.81
CA LEU A 156 3.25 1.76 -5.81
C LEU A 156 3.68 3.08 -5.17
N LEU A 157 2.85 3.59 -4.24
CA LEU A 157 3.16 4.81 -3.49
C LEU A 157 4.46 4.67 -2.71
N TYR A 158 4.67 3.52 -2.07
CA TYR A 158 5.88 3.25 -1.31
C TYR A 158 7.12 3.19 -2.23
N LEU A 159 7.05 2.51 -3.37
CA LEU A 159 8.13 2.50 -4.36
C LEU A 159 8.46 3.90 -4.89
N MET A 160 7.45 4.74 -5.13
CA MET A 160 7.65 6.14 -5.54
C MET A 160 8.38 6.93 -4.44
N GLN A 161 8.07 6.70 -3.16
CA GLN A 161 8.78 7.31 -2.04
C GLN A 161 10.21 6.80 -1.92
N LEU A 162 10.42 5.47 -1.98
CA LEU A 162 11.74 4.85 -1.93
C LEU A 162 12.64 5.35 -3.06
N LYS A 163 12.10 5.55 -4.27
CA LYS A 163 12.83 6.12 -5.40
C LYS A 163 13.31 7.54 -5.10
N THR A 164 12.42 8.40 -4.59
CA THR A 164 12.79 9.76 -4.18
C THR A 164 13.87 9.74 -3.09
N ALA A 165 13.73 8.88 -2.08
CA ALA A 165 14.71 8.71 -1.01
C ALA A 165 16.07 8.21 -1.51
N ALA A 166 16.08 7.23 -2.42
CA ALA A 166 17.28 6.69 -3.04
C ALA A 166 17.98 7.72 -3.95
N CYS A 167 17.24 8.66 -4.54
CA CYS A 167 17.83 9.81 -5.23
C CYS A 167 18.36 10.89 -4.26
N GLY A 168 18.24 10.70 -2.94
CA GLY A 168 18.65 11.67 -1.93
C GLY A 168 17.75 12.90 -1.83
N GLN A 169 16.58 12.85 -2.46
CA GLN A 169 15.62 13.95 -2.45
C GLN A 169 14.75 13.88 -1.19
N VAL A 170 14.47 15.04 -0.59
CA VAL A 170 13.50 15.14 0.50
C VAL A 170 12.09 15.05 -0.11
N PRO A 171 11.18 14.24 0.47
CA PRO A 171 9.79 14.24 0.05
C PRO A 171 9.21 15.66 0.17
N GLN A 172 8.83 16.25 -0.95
CA GLN A 172 8.14 17.54 -1.02
C GLN A 172 6.66 17.32 -1.36
N PRO A 173 5.78 18.25 -0.94
CA PRO A 173 4.40 18.28 -1.41
C PRO A 173 4.34 18.29 -2.93
N GLU A 174 3.43 17.50 -3.49
CA GLU A 174 3.26 17.40 -4.94
C GLU A 174 2.55 18.66 -5.44
N MET A 175 3.31 19.57 -6.07
CA MET A 175 2.76 20.78 -6.68
C MET A 175 2.32 20.47 -8.11
N LEU A 176 1.02 20.39 -8.35
CA LEU A 176 0.46 20.19 -9.69
C LEU A 176 0.34 21.51 -10.43
N SER A 177 0.86 21.55 -11.66
CA SER A 177 0.55 22.66 -12.58
C SER A 177 -0.84 22.44 -13.22
N PRO A 178 -1.46 23.48 -13.80
CA PRO A 178 -2.71 23.32 -14.55
C PRO A 178 -2.64 22.26 -15.66
N LYS A 179 -1.47 22.11 -16.31
CA LYS A 179 -1.23 21.07 -17.33
C LYS A 179 -1.23 19.66 -16.73
N ASP A 180 -0.74 19.50 -15.51
CA ASP A 180 -0.74 18.22 -14.80
C ASP A 180 -2.15 17.84 -14.38
N GLU A 181 -2.93 18.80 -13.87
CA GLU A 181 -4.35 18.58 -13.57
C GLU A 181 -5.14 18.17 -14.82
N ASP A 182 -4.93 18.86 -15.95
CA ASP A 182 -5.58 18.51 -17.21
C ASP A 182 -5.20 17.12 -17.70
N TYR A 183 -3.93 16.73 -17.55
CA TYR A 183 -3.50 15.36 -17.82
C TYR A 183 -4.28 14.36 -16.95
N ILE A 184 -4.36 14.61 -15.64
CA ILE A 184 -5.05 13.72 -14.69
C ILE A 184 -6.54 13.62 -15.04
N ARG A 185 -7.22 14.75 -15.33
CA ARG A 185 -8.62 14.76 -15.76
C ARG A 185 -8.84 13.92 -17.01
N ARG A 186 -7.97 14.05 -18.01
CA ARG A 186 -8.05 13.25 -19.25
C ARG A 186 -7.89 11.76 -18.96
N GLN A 187 -6.94 11.36 -18.10
CA GLN A 187 -6.78 9.96 -17.73
C GLN A 187 -7.99 9.42 -16.96
N ALA A 188 -8.58 10.24 -16.07
CA ALA A 188 -9.77 9.87 -15.32
C ALA A 188 -11.03 9.74 -16.21
N ALA A 189 -11.10 10.47 -17.33
CA ALA A 189 -12.20 10.40 -18.29
C ALA A 189 -12.15 9.18 -19.22
N ILE A 190 -11.03 8.45 -19.26
CA ILE A 190 -10.92 7.20 -20.03
C ILE A 190 -11.90 6.19 -19.43
N SER A 191 -12.57 5.41 -20.28
CA SER A 191 -13.63 4.46 -19.90
C SER A 191 -13.20 3.35 -18.93
N ASN A 192 -11.92 3.27 -18.57
CA ASN A 192 -11.43 2.31 -17.59
C ASN A 192 -11.71 2.82 -16.16
N PRO A 193 -12.40 2.04 -15.31
CA PRO A 193 -12.65 2.43 -13.92
C PRO A 193 -11.37 2.60 -13.10
N LEU A 194 -10.28 1.95 -13.51
CA LEU A 194 -9.00 1.95 -12.81
C LEU A 194 -7.90 2.59 -13.66
N LEU A 195 -6.92 3.19 -12.97
CA LEU A 195 -5.72 3.73 -13.58
C LEU A 195 -4.74 2.59 -13.91
N LEU A 196 -4.35 2.54 -15.18
CA LEU A 196 -3.37 1.60 -15.69
C LEU A 196 -1.94 2.12 -15.50
N PRO A 197 -0.92 1.24 -15.49
CA PRO A 197 0.47 1.60 -15.23
C PRO A 197 1.04 2.77 -16.03
N GLY A 198 0.64 2.92 -17.30
CA GLY A 198 1.10 4.02 -18.16
C GLY A 198 0.38 5.36 -17.93
N GLN A 199 -0.69 5.35 -17.14
CA GLN A 199 -1.55 6.51 -16.89
C GLN A 199 -1.19 7.21 -15.57
N VAL A 200 -0.57 6.48 -14.63
CA VAL A 200 -0.13 7.01 -13.34
C VAL A 200 1.23 7.70 -13.47
N ARG A 201 1.24 9.02 -13.27
CA ARG A 201 2.43 9.86 -13.25
C ARG A 201 2.69 10.48 -11.88
N PHE A 202 1.62 10.75 -11.14
CA PHE A 202 1.63 11.50 -9.89
C PHE A 202 1.19 10.62 -8.72
N ARG A 203 1.68 10.92 -7.52
CA ARG A 203 1.29 10.16 -6.31
C ARG A 203 -0.18 10.37 -5.98
N CYS A 204 -0.70 11.57 -6.24
CA CYS A 204 -2.13 11.87 -6.06
C CYS A 204 -3.07 10.93 -6.82
N GLN A 205 -2.67 10.44 -7.99
CA GLN A 205 -3.47 9.50 -8.79
C GLN A 205 -3.60 8.14 -8.08
N ALA A 206 -2.48 7.57 -7.65
CA ALA A 206 -2.46 6.30 -6.91
C ALA A 206 -3.11 6.44 -5.52
N ALA A 207 -2.89 7.56 -4.83
CA ALA A 207 -3.52 7.84 -3.55
C ALA A 207 -5.04 7.97 -3.67
N ALA A 208 -5.55 8.68 -4.69
CA ALA A 208 -6.99 8.80 -4.91
C ALA A 208 -7.64 7.44 -5.24
N GLU A 209 -7.01 6.63 -6.10
CA GLU A 209 -7.49 5.26 -6.37
C GLU A 209 -7.49 4.41 -5.08
N ALA A 210 -6.47 4.55 -4.23
CA ALA A 210 -6.40 3.83 -2.96
C ALA A 210 -7.49 4.24 -1.97
N VAL A 211 -7.76 5.54 -1.81
CA VAL A 211 -8.78 6.07 -0.89
C VAL A 211 -10.19 5.66 -1.34
N THR A 212 -10.47 5.74 -2.63
CA THR A 212 -11.76 5.32 -3.18
C THR A 212 -11.96 3.81 -3.07
N THR A 213 -10.88 3.03 -3.23
CA THR A 213 -10.87 1.59 -2.95
C THR A 213 -11.11 1.28 -1.48
N LEU A 214 -10.45 2.00 -0.56
CA LEU A 214 -10.63 1.85 0.89
C LEU A 214 -12.09 2.11 1.30
N SER A 215 -12.72 3.14 0.72
CA SER A 215 -14.13 3.45 0.92
C SER A 215 -15.08 2.34 0.43
N CYS A 216 -14.68 1.59 -0.60
CA CYS A 216 -15.42 0.40 -1.02
C CYS A 216 -15.24 -0.75 -0.04
N ILE A 217 -14.00 -1.03 0.40
CA ILE A 217 -13.70 -2.12 1.34
C ILE A 217 -14.49 -1.93 2.63
N THR A 218 -14.50 -0.72 3.17
CA THR A 218 -15.25 -0.40 4.38
C THR A 218 -16.75 -0.65 4.26
N ARG A 219 -17.34 -0.27 3.12
CA ARG A 219 -18.75 -0.57 2.81
C ARG A 219 -19.01 -2.07 2.68
N LEU A 220 -18.14 -2.81 1.99
CA LEU A 220 -18.27 -4.26 1.80
C LEU A 220 -18.18 -5.02 3.13
N MET A 221 -17.28 -4.60 4.03
CA MET A 221 -17.16 -5.15 5.39
C MET A 221 -18.42 -4.92 6.23
N ALA A 222 -19.07 -3.76 6.09
CA ALA A 222 -20.31 -3.46 6.81
C ALA A 222 -21.49 -4.34 6.37
N ILE A 223 -21.54 -4.72 5.08
CA ILE A 223 -22.63 -5.51 4.49
C ILE A 223 -22.40 -7.02 4.66
N THR A 224 -21.14 -7.46 4.76
CA THR A 224 -20.77 -8.89 4.85
C THR A 224 -20.05 -9.22 6.16
N PRO A 225 -20.68 -9.01 7.33
CA PRO A 225 -20.06 -9.34 8.61
C PRO A 225 -19.86 -10.86 8.71
N GLY A 226 -18.62 -11.28 8.99
CA GLY A 226 -18.30 -12.70 9.27
C GLY A 226 -17.33 -13.38 8.31
N ARG A 227 -16.81 -12.70 7.28
CA ARG A 227 -15.60 -13.16 6.58
C ARG A 227 -14.38 -12.51 7.23
N GLU A 228 -13.51 -13.32 7.83
CA GLU A 228 -12.20 -12.91 8.34
C GLU A 228 -11.38 -12.33 7.19
N THR A 229 -11.55 -11.03 6.96
CA THR A 229 -10.79 -10.33 5.94
C THR A 229 -9.94 -9.30 6.65
N VAL A 230 -8.66 -9.61 6.77
CA VAL A 230 -7.68 -8.77 7.45
C VAL A 230 -7.18 -7.71 6.49
N VAL A 231 -7.50 -6.44 6.77
CA VAL A 231 -6.86 -5.31 6.09
C VAL A 231 -5.55 -5.02 6.80
N THR A 232 -4.41 -5.15 6.10
CA THR A 232 -3.12 -4.91 6.74
C THR A 232 -2.92 -3.42 7.03
N PRO A 233 -2.48 -3.04 8.26
CA PRO A 233 -2.26 -1.64 8.63
C PRO A 233 -1.22 -0.92 7.78
N TYR A 234 -0.27 -1.65 7.19
CA TYR A 234 0.77 -1.11 6.29
C TYR A 234 0.19 -0.35 5.11
N ALA A 235 -0.79 -0.94 4.43
CA ALA A 235 -1.35 -0.33 3.23
C ALA A 235 -2.02 1.01 3.57
N ILE A 236 -2.82 1.02 4.63
CA ILE A 236 -3.49 2.22 5.13
C ILE A 236 -2.46 3.26 5.61
N GLY A 237 -1.41 2.82 6.31
CA GLY A 237 -0.37 3.70 6.82
C GLY A 237 0.37 4.46 5.72
N ILE A 238 0.80 3.79 4.65
CA ILE A 238 1.46 4.47 3.52
C ILE A 238 0.52 5.51 2.90
N ILE A 239 -0.72 5.12 2.64
CA ILE A 239 -1.72 5.99 2.03
C ILE A 239 -1.93 7.23 2.92
N TYR A 240 -2.03 7.05 4.24
CA TYR A 240 -2.15 8.13 5.21
C TYR A 240 -0.99 9.12 5.14
N TRP A 241 0.26 8.65 5.15
CA TRP A 241 1.42 9.55 5.08
C TRP A 241 1.54 10.29 3.75
N VAL A 242 1.20 9.65 2.63
CA VAL A 242 1.15 10.34 1.33
C VAL A 242 0.11 11.46 1.35
N LEU A 243 -1.10 11.17 1.80
CA LEU A 243 -2.18 12.16 1.82
C LEU A 243 -1.85 13.33 2.72
N ARG A 244 -1.32 13.05 3.91
CA ARG A 244 -1.02 14.08 4.90
C ARG A 244 0.17 14.95 4.49
N ASP A 245 1.32 14.33 4.23
CA ASP A 245 2.57 15.09 4.08
C ASP A 245 2.79 15.60 2.65
N GLN A 246 2.16 14.97 1.65
CA GLN A 246 2.42 15.29 0.24
C GLN A 246 1.24 15.91 -0.49
N LEU A 247 0.01 15.62 -0.07
CA LEU A 247 -1.21 16.14 -0.70
C LEU A 247 -1.99 17.11 0.19
N GLN A 248 -1.56 17.32 1.44
CA GLN A 248 -2.23 18.17 2.42
C GLN A 248 -3.70 17.82 2.65
N LEU A 249 -4.01 16.53 2.55
CA LEU A 249 -5.36 15.96 2.74
C LEU A 249 -5.41 15.00 3.94
N GLY A 250 -4.54 15.20 4.93
CA GLY A 250 -4.51 14.39 6.15
C GLY A 250 -5.89 14.33 6.82
N ASP A 251 -6.50 15.50 7.00
CA ASP A 251 -7.81 15.67 7.63
C ASP A 251 -8.91 14.86 6.94
N TYR A 252 -8.86 14.72 5.61
CA TYR A 252 -9.85 13.94 4.87
C TYR A 252 -9.80 12.46 5.25
N LEU A 253 -8.60 11.88 5.30
CA LEU A 253 -8.46 10.48 5.67
C LEU A 253 -8.72 10.28 7.17
N GLU A 254 -8.41 11.24 8.03
CA GLU A 254 -8.78 11.19 9.45
C GLU A 254 -10.30 11.15 9.65
N VAL A 255 -11.08 11.89 8.86
CA VAL A 255 -12.55 11.78 8.88
C VAL A 255 -13.03 10.39 8.40
N VAL A 256 -12.34 9.78 7.43
CA VAL A 256 -12.68 8.43 6.96
C VAL A 256 -12.30 7.36 8.00
N LEU A 257 -11.11 7.49 8.61
CA LEU A 257 -10.54 6.54 9.54
C LEU A 257 -11.14 6.64 10.95
N SER A 258 -11.53 7.83 11.41
CA SER A 258 -12.17 8.06 12.72
C SER A 258 -13.50 7.31 12.89
N LYS A 259 -14.09 6.84 11.79
CA LYS A 259 -15.24 5.93 11.81
C LYS A 259 -14.91 4.53 12.34
N TYR A 260 -13.63 4.20 12.50
CA TYR A 260 -13.13 2.92 12.98
C TYR A 260 -12.25 3.10 14.22
N SER A 261 -12.63 2.45 15.33
CA SER A 261 -11.95 2.56 16.62
C SER A 261 -10.45 2.23 16.57
N VAL A 262 -10.05 1.32 15.68
CA VAL A 262 -8.66 0.88 15.48
C VAL A 262 -7.74 2.03 15.01
N PHE A 263 -8.29 3.07 14.39
CA PHE A 263 -7.50 4.17 13.81
C PHE A 263 -7.65 5.51 14.56
N HIS A 264 -8.15 5.50 15.79
CA HIS A 264 -8.37 6.70 16.61
C HIS A 264 -7.07 7.48 16.92
N ASP A 265 -5.89 6.87 16.78
CA ASP A 265 -4.57 7.51 16.84
C ASP A 265 -3.72 7.09 15.63
N ALA A 266 -4.18 7.45 14.44
CA ALA A 266 -3.57 7.10 13.16
C ALA A 266 -2.09 7.50 13.08
N GLN A 267 -1.71 8.67 13.62
CA GLN A 267 -0.33 9.14 13.59
C GLN A 267 0.60 8.20 14.37
N ARG A 268 0.20 7.74 15.56
CA ARG A 268 0.98 6.77 16.34
C ARG A 268 0.98 5.40 15.68
N VAL A 269 -0.20 4.92 15.25
CA VAL A 269 -0.37 3.58 14.67
C VAL A 269 0.44 3.42 13.38
N PHE A 270 0.54 4.48 12.57
CA PHE A 270 1.17 4.42 11.26
C PHE A 270 2.60 4.96 11.22
N ALA A 271 3.18 5.44 12.33
CA ALA A 271 4.51 6.05 12.34
C ALA A 271 5.59 5.18 11.69
N GLY A 272 5.50 3.85 11.84
CA GLY A 272 6.41 2.89 11.21
C GLY A 272 6.35 2.81 9.68
N TYR A 273 5.40 3.48 9.02
CA TYR A 273 5.27 3.48 7.55
C TYR A 273 5.75 4.77 6.90
N PHE A 274 6.22 5.73 7.69
CA PHE A 274 6.82 6.96 7.20
C PHE A 274 8.26 6.72 6.71
N VAL A 275 8.58 7.12 5.47
CA VAL A 275 9.95 7.06 4.95
C VAL A 275 10.66 8.39 5.23
N SER A 276 11.52 8.40 6.24
CA SER A 276 12.31 9.58 6.62
C SER A 276 13.59 9.66 5.78
N VAL A 277 13.78 10.77 5.04
CA VAL A 277 15.06 11.09 4.38
C VAL A 277 15.80 12.11 5.24
N GLY A 278 16.59 11.64 6.21
CA GLY A 278 17.41 12.47 7.09
C GLY A 278 17.54 11.87 8.51
N ASN A 279 18.43 12.42 9.33
CA ASN A 279 18.76 11.99 10.71
C ASN A 279 17.57 11.98 11.71
N ARG A 280 16.33 12.10 11.25
CA ARG A 280 15.17 11.68 12.04
C ARG A 280 14.96 10.19 11.82
N ALA A 281 15.86 9.39 12.41
CA ALA A 281 15.46 8.11 12.94
C ALA A 281 14.48 8.41 14.07
N VAL A 282 13.19 8.45 13.75
CA VAL A 282 12.17 8.32 14.78
C VAL A 282 12.19 6.84 15.16
N LEU A 283 13.18 6.48 15.99
CA LEU A 283 13.13 5.26 16.78
C LEU A 283 11.94 5.43 17.72
N LEU A 284 10.76 4.97 17.30
CA LEU A 284 9.67 4.74 18.21
C LEU A 284 9.82 3.30 18.70
N ASP A 285 10.39 3.18 19.90
CA ASP A 285 10.16 2.04 20.79
C ASP A 285 8.65 1.94 21.07
N ASN A 286 7.82 1.47 20.15
CA ASN A 286 6.38 1.36 20.42
C ASN A 286 5.75 0.19 19.67
N GLU A 287 5.47 -0.86 20.45
CA GLU A 287 4.60 -1.98 20.09
C GLU A 287 3.17 -1.47 19.90
N ILE A 288 2.55 -1.85 18.79
CA ILE A 288 1.11 -1.73 18.60
C ILE A 288 0.48 -2.84 19.44
N VAL A 289 -0.09 -2.49 20.59
CA VAL A 289 -1.04 -3.35 21.30
C VAL A 289 -2.38 -3.18 20.59
N VAL A 290 -2.82 -4.22 19.88
CA VAL A 290 -4.22 -4.40 19.45
C VAL A 290 -4.98 -5.04 20.60
#